data_AF-J9FC58-F1
#
_entry.id   AF-J9FC58-F1
#
_cell.length_a   1.000
_cell.length_b   1.000
_cell.length_c   1.000
_cell.angle_alpha   90.00
_cell.angle_beta   90.00
_cell.angle_gamma   90.00
#
_symmetry.space_group_name_H-M   'P 1'
#
loop_
_entity.id
_entity.type
_entity.pdbx_description
1 polymer ?
#
loop_
_entity_poly.entity_id
_entity_poly.type
_entity_poly.pdbx_seq_one_letter_code
_entity_poly.pdbx_strand_id
1 'polypeptide(L)'
;MYQINNFTNNDDVKVLDSMGAFTIAEYQRDLSVMPQNAVTAYYASEMNVRKRQLICDMSKSNVTIQAGAMQWMVGDVQSTTGLKGVGDFFGKALRGSVTGES
;
A
#
# COMPACT_ATOMS: atom_id res chain seq x y z
N MET A 1 -9.62 -7.08 18.21
CA MET A 1 -10.15 -6.82 16.86
C MET A 1 -10.39 -5.32 16.75
N TYR A 2 -9.79 -4.65 15.77
CA TYR A 2 -9.97 -3.22 15.56
C TYR A 2 -11.14 -2.98 14.61
N GLN A 3 -11.92 -1.93 14.87
CA GLN A 3 -12.99 -1.50 13.98
C GLN A 3 -12.60 -0.16 13.37
N ILE A 4 -12.46 -0.14 12.05
CA ILE A 4 -12.13 1.08 11.29
C ILE A 4 -13.42 1.58 10.68
N ASN A 5 -13.81 2.80 11.02
CA ASN A 5 -15.01 3.45 10.49
C ASN A 5 -14.61 4.53 9.49
N ASN A 6 -15.52 4.81 8.56
CA ASN A 6 -15.36 5.77 7.48
C ASN A 6 -14.14 5.51 6.57
N PHE A 7 -13.76 4.24 6.36
CA PHE A 7 -12.69 3.87 5.43
C PHE A 7 -13.23 3.16 4.20
N THR A 8 -13.81 1.97 4.38
CA THR A 8 -14.48 1.21 3.31
C THR A 8 -16.01 1.22 3.44
N ASN A 9 -16.52 1.78 4.54
CA ASN A 9 -17.93 1.85 4.88
C ASN A 9 -18.49 3.27 4.70
N ASN A 10 -18.23 3.89 3.55
CA ASN A 10 -18.76 5.18 3.14
C ASN A 10 -19.07 5.18 1.63
N ASP A 11 -19.60 6.28 1.12
CA ASP A 11 -19.90 6.52 -0.30
C ASP A 11 -18.68 7.02 -1.10
N ASP A 12 -17.63 7.45 -0.43
CA ASP A 12 -16.40 8.00 -1.03
C ASP A 12 -15.43 6.94 -1.54
N VAL A 13 -15.52 5.71 -1.03
CA VAL A 13 -14.60 4.61 -1.33
C VAL A 13 -15.37 3.37 -1.76
N LYS A 14 -14.95 2.79 -2.88
CA LYS A 14 -15.50 1.54 -3.41
C LYS A 14 -14.46 0.43 -3.30
N VAL A 15 -14.87 -0.74 -2.81
CA VAL A 15 -14.07 -1.96 -2.96
C VAL A 15 -14.29 -2.50 -4.38
N LEU A 16 -13.21 -2.58 -5.15
CA LEU A 16 -13.28 -3.07 -6.53
C LEU A 16 -13.18 -4.58 -6.62
N ASP A 17 -12.25 -5.16 -5.85
CA ASP A 17 -11.97 -6.58 -5.83
C ASP A 17 -11.31 -6.98 -4.51
N SER A 18 -11.33 -8.26 -4.19
CA SER A 18 -10.68 -8.83 -3.02
C SER A 18 -10.22 -10.26 -3.27
N MET A 19 -8.96 -10.54 -2.95
CA MET A 19 -8.35 -11.86 -3.09
C MET A 19 -7.48 -12.16 -1.87
N GLY A 20 -7.85 -13.19 -1.11
CA GLY A 20 -7.12 -13.61 0.09
C GLY A 20 -7.00 -12.49 1.13
N ALA A 21 -5.77 -12.07 1.41
CA ALA A 21 -5.45 -10.97 2.34
C ALA A 21 -5.50 -9.58 1.70
N PHE A 22 -5.80 -9.47 0.41
CA PHE A 22 -5.71 -8.23 -0.35
C PHE A 22 -7.08 -7.72 -0.76
N THR A 23 -7.32 -6.43 -0.57
CA THR A 23 -8.53 -5.73 -1.00
C THR A 23 -8.16 -4.43 -1.69
N ILE A 24 -8.74 -4.18 -2.88
CA ILE A 24 -8.49 -2.94 -3.63
C ILE A 24 -9.58 -1.93 -3.29
N ALA A 25 -9.18 -0.82 -2.68
CA ALA A 25 -10.04 0.32 -2.40
C ALA A 25 -9.78 1.43 -3.44
N GLU A 26 -10.81 1.84 -4.16
CA GLU A 26 -10.78 2.95 -5.11
C GLU A 26 -11.57 4.13 -4.55
N TYR A 27 -10.92 5.31 -4.55
CA TYR A 27 -11.53 6.56 -4.10
C TYR A 27 -12.41 7.12 -5.20
N GLN A 28 -13.73 7.06 -4.99
CA GLN A 28 -14.73 7.70 -5.85
C GLN A 28 -14.65 9.22 -5.69
N ARG A 29 -14.47 9.70 -4.45
CA ARG A 29 -14.19 11.11 -4.16
C ARG A 29 -12.88 11.22 -3.38
N ASP A 30 -11.85 11.77 -4.03
CA ASP A 30 -10.57 12.02 -3.38
C ASP A 30 -10.60 13.37 -2.65
N LEU A 31 -10.63 13.31 -1.31
CA LEU A 31 -10.60 14.49 -0.44
C LEU A 31 -9.16 14.95 -0.13
N SER A 32 -8.14 14.28 -0.65
CA SER A 32 -6.72 14.61 -0.46
C SER A 32 -6.13 15.48 -1.58
N VAL A 33 -6.98 16.24 -2.28
CA VAL A 33 -6.58 17.17 -3.34
C VAL A 33 -6.17 18.54 -2.79
N MET A 34 -5.24 19.20 -3.47
CA MET A 34 -4.79 20.55 -3.15
C MET A 34 -5.33 21.56 -4.17
N PRO A 35 -5.53 22.85 -3.81
CA PRO A 35 -6.03 23.85 -4.75
C PRO A 35 -5.26 23.90 -6.07
N GLN A 36 -3.95 23.66 -6.03
CA GLN A 36 -3.06 23.68 -7.19
C GLN A 36 -3.31 22.53 -8.18
N ASN A 37 -3.86 21.38 -7.74
CA ASN A 37 -4.08 20.20 -8.58
C ASN A 37 -5.55 19.76 -8.67
N ALA A 38 -6.47 20.46 -8.00
CA ALA A 38 -7.87 20.10 -7.90
C ALA A 38 -8.57 19.96 -9.27
N VAL A 39 -8.32 20.88 -10.20
CA VAL A 39 -8.93 20.84 -11.55
C VAL A 39 -8.50 19.58 -12.30
N THR A 40 -7.20 19.28 -12.31
CA THR A 40 -6.67 18.08 -12.96
C THR A 40 -7.19 16.81 -12.31
N ALA A 41 -7.20 16.75 -10.98
CA ALA A 41 -7.72 15.60 -10.23
C ALA A 41 -9.21 15.35 -10.51
N TYR A 42 -10.00 16.42 -10.62
CA TYR A 42 -11.42 16.34 -10.96
C TYR A 42 -11.63 15.67 -12.32
N TYR A 43 -11.04 16.22 -13.38
CA TYR A 43 -11.19 15.67 -14.74
C TYR A 43 -10.59 14.27 -14.88
N ALA A 44 -9.47 13.98 -14.18
CA ALA A 44 -8.94 12.63 -14.12
C ALA A 44 -9.97 11.65 -13.55
N SER A 45 -10.67 12.03 -12.47
CA SER A 45 -11.71 11.20 -11.86
C SER A 45 -12.89 10.97 -12.80
N GLU A 46 -13.33 11.98 -13.55
CA GLU A 46 -14.40 11.88 -14.56
C GLU A 46 -14.02 10.91 -15.71
N MET A 47 -12.73 10.80 -16.01
CA MET A 47 -12.19 9.82 -16.97
C MET A 47 -11.93 8.43 -16.35
N ASN A 48 -12.40 8.17 -15.13
CA ASN A 48 -12.13 6.95 -14.36
C ASN A 48 -10.64 6.72 -14.02
N VAL A 49 -9.82 7.77 -14.04
CA VAL A 49 -8.46 7.75 -13.50
C VAL A 49 -8.54 8.15 -12.03
N ARG A 50 -8.72 7.14 -11.17
CA ARG A 50 -8.99 7.31 -9.73
C ARG A 50 -7.84 6.78 -8.87
N LYS A 51 -7.68 7.38 -7.69
CA LYS A 51 -6.70 6.92 -6.69
C LYS A 51 -7.12 5.55 -6.16
N ARG A 52 -6.15 4.64 -6.04
CA ARG A 52 -6.35 3.29 -5.48
C ARG A 52 -5.38 3.03 -4.35
N GLN A 53 -5.85 2.28 -3.37
CA GLN A 53 -5.05 1.77 -2.26
C GLN A 53 -5.27 0.28 -2.11
N LEU A 54 -4.20 -0.42 -1.74
CA LEU A 54 -4.23 -1.83 -1.39
C LEU A 54 -4.35 -1.95 0.13
N ILE A 55 -5.42 -2.59 0.59
CA ILE A 55 -5.62 -2.94 1.98
C ILE A 55 -5.11 -4.37 2.18
N CYS A 56 -4.24 -4.55 3.16
CA CYS A 56 -3.66 -5.85 3.50
C CYS A 56 -4.16 -6.29 4.88
N ASP A 57 -4.92 -7.37 4.93
CA ASP A 57 -5.40 -7.98 6.17
C ASP A 57 -4.40 -9.03 6.67
N MET A 58 -3.55 -8.61 7.61
CA MET A 58 -2.49 -9.44 8.18
C MET A 58 -3.01 -10.58 9.06
N SER A 59 -4.31 -10.60 9.41
CA SER A 59 -4.90 -11.74 10.11
C SER A 59 -5.05 -12.98 9.22
N LYS A 60 -5.05 -12.79 7.90
CA LYS A 60 -5.23 -13.85 6.90
C LYS A 60 -3.92 -14.38 6.35
N SER A 61 -2.91 -13.52 6.18
CA SER A 61 -1.61 -13.89 5.63
C SER A 61 -0.55 -12.83 5.94
N ASN A 62 0.71 -13.27 5.97
CA ASN A 62 1.85 -12.36 5.86
C ASN A 62 1.89 -11.73 4.47
N VAL A 63 2.39 -10.50 4.38
CA VAL A 63 2.50 -9.74 3.14
C VAL A 63 3.89 -9.13 3.01
N THR A 64 4.48 -9.28 1.83
CA THR A 64 5.70 -8.57 1.44
C THR A 64 5.32 -7.38 0.57
N ILE A 65 5.75 -6.18 0.96
CA ILE A 65 5.56 -4.94 0.18
C ILE A 65 6.90 -4.29 -0.10
N GLN A 66 6.95 -3.46 -1.13
CA GLN A 66 8.13 -2.64 -1.41
C GLN A 66 8.39 -1.63 -0.28
N ALA A 67 9.67 -1.36 -0.02
CA ALA A 67 10.07 -0.30 0.91
C ALA A 67 9.44 1.05 0.52
N GLY A 68 8.85 1.75 1.49
CA GLY A 68 8.17 3.03 1.28
C GLY A 68 6.74 2.94 0.73
N ALA A 69 6.24 1.75 0.38
CA ALA A 69 4.86 1.60 -0.10
C ALA A 69 3.82 1.64 1.04
N MET A 70 4.23 1.38 2.29
CA MET A 70 3.34 1.41 3.45
C MET A 70 2.92 2.84 3.78
N GLN A 71 1.62 3.11 3.76
CA GLN A 71 1.08 4.43 4.10
C GLN A 71 0.74 4.54 5.60
N TRP A 72 0.11 3.50 6.16
CA TRP A 72 -0.23 3.41 7.58
C TRP A 72 -0.50 1.95 7.96
N MET A 73 -0.52 1.67 9.26
CA MET A 73 -0.84 0.36 9.82
C MET A 73 -1.64 0.52 11.11
N VAL A 74 -2.49 -0.45 11.44
CA VAL A 74 -3.26 -0.48 12.69
C VAL A 74 -3.13 -1.86 13.31
N GLY A 75 -2.88 -1.90 14.62
CA GLY A 75 -2.66 -3.13 15.38
C GLY A 75 -1.19 -3.49 15.54
N ASP A 76 -0.94 -4.71 16.04
CA ASP A 76 0.41 -5.24 16.25
C ASP A 76 0.98 -5.78 14.93
N VAL A 77 1.43 -4.87 14.07
CA VAL A 77 2.05 -5.18 12.78
C VAL A 77 3.57 -5.13 12.94
N GLN A 78 4.22 -6.30 12.82
CA GLN A 78 5.67 -6.40 12.84
C GLN A 78 6.22 -6.34 11.40
N SER A 79 7.06 -5.34 11.13
CA SER A 79 7.76 -5.22 9.86
C SER A 79 9.17 -5.78 9.97
N THR A 80 9.48 -6.81 9.18
CA THR A 80 10.86 -7.23 8.94
C THR A 80 11.27 -6.79 7.55
N THR A 81 12.26 -5.91 7.48
CA THR A 81 12.99 -5.73 6.23
C THR A 81 13.94 -6.92 6.12
N GLY A 82 14.05 -7.56 4.96
CA GLY A 82 15.04 -8.62 4.71
C GLY A 82 16.51 -8.17 4.84
N LEU A 83 16.73 -6.97 5.37
CA LEU A 83 17.98 -6.31 5.71
C LEU A 83 18.04 -6.23 7.24
N LYS A 84 18.61 -7.25 7.90
CA LYS A 84 18.83 -7.25 9.36
C LYS A 84 19.95 -6.28 9.81
N GLY A 85 20.39 -5.36 8.95
CA GLY A 85 21.37 -4.31 9.27
C GLY A 85 22.29 -3.99 8.10
N VAL A 86 23.05 -2.89 8.23
CA VAL A 86 24.04 -2.42 7.24
C VAL A 86 25.18 -3.45 7.04
N GLY A 87 25.39 -4.37 8.00
CA GLY A 87 26.32 -5.50 7.86
C GLY A 87 25.84 -6.62 6.92
N ASP A 88 24.52 -6.77 6.74
CA ASP A 88 23.93 -7.79 5.86
C ASP A 88 23.86 -7.29 4.39
N PHE A 89 23.87 -5.97 4.19
CA PHE A 89 23.97 -5.35 2.87
C PHE A 89 25.36 -5.53 2.25
N PHE A 90 26.44 -5.38 3.04
CA PHE A 90 27.80 -5.69 2.58
C PHE A 90 28.00 -7.19 2.30
N GLY A 91 27.50 -8.06 3.19
CA GLY A 91 27.59 -9.52 3.00
C GLY A 91 26.80 -10.02 1.78
N LYS A 92 25.62 -9.44 1.50
CA LYS A 92 24.82 -9.79 0.33
C LYS A 92 25.30 -9.14 -0.97
N ALA A 93 25.84 -7.92 -0.94
CA ALA A 93 26.49 -7.34 -2.12
C ALA A 93 27.71 -8.17 -2.55
N LEU A 94 28.50 -8.68 -1.58
CA LEU A 94 29.62 -9.58 -1.85
C LEU A 94 29.19 -10.99 -2.29
N ARG A 95 28.02 -11.48 -1.86
CA ARG A 95 27.47 -12.76 -2.36
C ARG A 95 26.80 -12.63 -3.73
N GLY A 96 26.10 -11.52 -3.99
CA GLY A 96 25.46 -11.24 -5.28
C GLY A 96 26.45 -11.10 -6.43
N SER A 97 27.66 -10.60 -6.17
CA SER A 97 28.76 -10.61 -7.14
C SER A 97 29.28 -12.01 -7.48
N VAL A 98 28.97 -13.01 -6.66
CA VAL A 98 29.41 -14.41 -6.84
C VAL A 98 28.27 -15.30 -7.36
N THR A 99 27.01 -14.93 -7.13
CA THR A 99 25.84 -15.71 -7.58
C THR A 99 25.11 -15.13 -8.79
N GLY A 100 25.36 -13.87 -9.17
CA GLY A 100 24.88 -13.29 -10.44
C GLY A 100 23.39 -12.93 -10.47
N GLU A 101 22.72 -12.85 -9.33
CA GLU A 101 21.31 -12.44 -9.23
C GLU A 101 21.22 -10.91 -9.03
N SER A 102 20.48 -10.21 -9.90
CA SER A 102 20.18 -8.77 -9.83
C SER A 102 18.71 -8.54 -9.47
#